data_AF-A0A553I1Q8-F1
#
_entry.id   AF-A0A553I1Q8-F1
#
_cell.length_a   1.000
_cell.length_b   1.000
_cell.length_c   1.000
_cell.angle_alpha   90.00
_cell.angle_beta   90.00
_cell.angle_gamma   90.00
#
_symmetry.space_group_name_H-M   'P 1'
#
loop_
_entity.id
_entity.type
_entity.pdbx_description
1 polymer ?
#
loop_
_entity_poly.entity_id
_entity_poly.type
_entity_poly.pdbx_seq_one_letter_code
_entity_poly.pdbx_strand_id
1 'polypeptide(L)'
;MSSLKRKGDAAAADASKKTKTADASITSFFGPPKTAPSSSPGSSSVNPASKFDKAAWVATLTPEQKKNLGLEINTLDPSWLALLKDEIVKPEFIALKKFIEGEVKSGQDVFPPSEDVYSWSRHTPFHTVKCVIIGQDPYHNHNQAHGLCFSVRPPTPAPPSLKNMYTALKKDYPSFVPPPKNGGLLTPWAERGVLMLNTCLTVRAHAANSHQKRGWEAFTQKVIDLVAQKRTRGVVFLAWGKPAGDRVAKVDQKRHLVLKSVHPSPLSASRGFFDCGHFKKTNEWLNKRYGAEGEIDWNLNPDGEPTTSLAAEKKMKTKKEEKNGDKEKEKEIDGATTPVVAVGEVDGAKEESKLLEEQGEAGTDGED
;
A
#
# COMPACT_ATOMS: atom_id res chain seq x y z
N MET A 1 -20.75 -21.49 61.81
CA MET A 1 -20.83 -22.98 61.84
C MET A 1 -20.16 -23.51 60.60
N SER A 2 -19.45 -24.65 60.70
CA SER A 2 -18.47 -25.15 59.72
C SER A 2 -17.23 -24.23 59.57
N SER A 3 -15.96 -24.61 59.74
CA SER A 3 -15.20 -25.88 59.55
C SER A 3 -14.77 -26.12 58.09
N LEU A 4 -13.54 -26.56 57.77
CA LEU A 4 -12.26 -26.64 58.53
C LEU A 4 -11.13 -26.97 57.54
N LYS A 5 -9.94 -26.33 57.60
CA LYS A 5 -8.65 -26.91 57.15
C LYS A 5 -7.42 -26.08 57.57
N ARG A 6 -6.30 -26.77 57.80
CA ARG A 6 -4.93 -26.29 58.12
C ARG A 6 -3.91 -27.29 57.54
N LYS A 7 -2.62 -26.92 57.55
CA LYS A 7 -1.43 -27.69 57.06
C LYS A 7 -1.37 -27.86 55.52
N GLY A 8 -0.21 -27.77 54.84
CA GLY A 8 1.18 -27.54 55.28
C GLY A 8 1.95 -28.83 55.65
N ASP A 9 3.19 -29.09 55.21
CA ASP A 9 4.11 -28.27 54.41
C ASP A 9 5.26 -29.14 53.79
N ALA A 10 6.10 -28.53 52.94
CA ALA A 10 7.50 -28.88 52.60
C ALA A 10 7.96 -30.28 52.05
N ALA A 11 8.53 -30.24 50.83
CA ALA A 11 9.93 -30.61 50.44
C ALA A 11 10.42 -32.03 49.99
N ALA A 12 11.14 -32.01 48.84
CA ALA A 12 12.47 -32.62 48.50
C ALA A 12 12.68 -34.06 47.90
N ALA A 13 13.37 -34.09 46.74
CA ALA A 13 14.34 -35.08 46.16
C ALA A 13 13.89 -36.54 45.85
N ASP A 14 14.56 -37.39 45.03
CA ASP A 14 15.87 -37.33 44.32
C ASP A 14 15.90 -38.14 42.96
N ALA A 15 17.00 -37.99 42.19
CA ALA A 15 17.63 -38.75 41.07
C ALA A 15 16.96 -39.99 40.39
N SER A 16 17.25 -40.36 39.11
CA SER A 16 18.49 -40.26 38.30
C SER A 16 18.16 -40.13 36.76
N LYS A 17 18.95 -40.44 35.69
CA LYS A 17 20.13 -41.32 35.43
C LYS A 17 21.04 -40.82 34.27
N LYS A 18 21.39 -41.66 33.26
CA LYS A 18 22.36 -41.43 32.13
C LYS A 18 21.88 -42.23 30.87
N THR A 19 22.26 -42.03 29.60
CA THR A 19 23.56 -41.80 28.89
C THR A 19 23.39 -40.90 27.62
N LYS A 20 24.36 -40.17 27.02
CA LYS A 20 25.68 -40.48 26.38
C LYS A 20 25.57 -41.45 25.17
N THR A 21 26.23 -41.34 23.98
CA THR A 21 27.17 -40.38 23.27
C THR A 21 27.34 -40.85 21.78
N ALA A 22 27.99 -40.23 20.76
CA ALA A 22 28.69 -38.93 20.49
C ALA A 22 28.96 -38.71 18.95
N ASP A 23 29.43 -37.50 18.59
CA ASP A 23 30.30 -37.01 17.47
C ASP A 23 30.14 -37.29 15.93
N ALA A 24 30.03 -36.16 15.21
CA ALA A 24 30.78 -35.66 14.03
C ALA A 24 31.08 -36.47 12.73
N SER A 25 30.83 -35.81 11.59
CA SER A 25 31.68 -35.85 10.38
C SER A 25 31.49 -34.58 9.52
N ILE A 26 32.48 -34.23 8.68
CA ILE A 26 32.51 -33.03 7.81
C ILE A 26 33.23 -33.35 6.49
N THR A 27 33.21 -32.43 5.51
CA THR A 27 33.61 -32.59 4.08
C THR A 27 32.60 -33.43 3.25
N SER A 28 32.21 -33.18 1.99
CA SER A 28 32.26 -32.08 0.98
C SER A 28 32.79 -32.60 -0.37
N PHE A 29 32.06 -32.44 -1.47
CA PHE A 29 32.57 -32.00 -2.79
C PHE A 29 31.41 -31.69 -3.77
N PHE A 30 31.72 -31.22 -4.98
CA PHE A 30 30.85 -30.40 -5.85
C PHE A 30 29.94 -31.16 -6.85
N GLY A 31 28.85 -30.49 -7.25
CA GLY A 31 28.10 -30.73 -8.49
C GLY A 31 27.49 -29.40 -9.01
N PRO A 32 27.38 -29.17 -10.34
CA PRO A 32 26.98 -27.88 -10.90
C PRO A 32 25.46 -27.62 -10.81
N PRO A 33 25.01 -26.35 -10.76
CA PRO A 33 23.62 -26.00 -10.49
C PRO A 33 22.70 -26.15 -11.71
N LYS A 34 21.46 -26.63 -11.47
CA LYS A 34 20.30 -26.37 -12.32
C LYS A 34 19.45 -25.27 -11.70
N THR A 35 18.92 -24.38 -12.53
CA THR A 35 18.16 -23.20 -12.13
C THR A 35 16.77 -23.55 -11.58
N ALA A 36 16.42 -22.95 -10.45
CA ALA A 36 15.11 -23.00 -9.81
C ALA A 36 14.81 -21.62 -9.17
N PRO A 37 13.53 -21.21 -9.05
CA PRO A 37 13.19 -19.85 -8.62
C PRO A 37 13.53 -19.58 -7.15
N SER A 38 14.01 -18.36 -6.87
CA SER A 38 14.46 -17.93 -5.54
C SER A 38 13.29 -17.81 -4.55
N SER A 39 13.16 -18.78 -3.66
CA SER A 39 12.23 -18.75 -2.52
C SER A 39 12.98 -18.31 -1.26
N SER A 40 12.91 -17.01 -0.93
CA SER A 40 13.46 -16.48 0.33
C SER A 40 12.72 -17.06 1.54
N PRO A 41 13.41 -17.56 2.57
CA PRO A 41 12.77 -18.18 3.73
C PRO A 41 12.28 -17.16 4.77
N GLY A 42 11.19 -17.48 5.47
CA GLY A 42 11.00 -16.98 6.85
C GLY A 42 9.89 -15.97 7.16
N SER A 43 8.67 -16.09 6.59
CA SER A 43 7.49 -15.43 7.19
C SER A 43 6.23 -16.30 7.13
N SER A 44 5.99 -17.08 8.18
CA SER A 44 4.85 -18.00 8.32
C SER A 44 3.54 -17.28 8.71
N SER A 45 3.16 -16.22 7.99
CA SER A 45 1.79 -15.70 8.08
C SER A 45 0.83 -16.65 7.37
N VAL A 46 0.20 -17.55 8.14
CA VAL A 46 -0.73 -18.56 7.61
C VAL A 46 -1.84 -17.88 6.80
N ASN A 47 -1.87 -18.13 5.49
CA ASN A 47 -2.88 -17.60 4.59
C ASN A 47 -4.24 -18.26 4.90
N PRO A 48 -5.28 -17.52 5.33
CA PRO A 48 -6.59 -18.09 5.66
C PRO A 48 -7.24 -18.90 4.53
N ALA A 49 -6.93 -18.57 3.27
CA ALA A 49 -7.47 -19.28 2.11
C ALA A 49 -7.03 -20.75 2.05
N SER A 50 -5.87 -21.13 2.59
CA SER A 50 -5.30 -22.49 2.44
C SER A 50 -6.06 -23.59 3.19
N LYS A 51 -7.09 -23.23 3.97
CA LYS A 51 -8.00 -24.15 4.66
C LYS A 51 -9.49 -23.88 4.36
N PHE A 52 -9.79 -23.03 3.37
CA PHE A 52 -11.15 -22.61 3.05
C PHE A 52 -11.62 -23.18 1.71
N ASP A 53 -12.41 -24.24 1.76
CA ASP A 53 -13.16 -24.70 0.61
C ASP A 53 -14.35 -23.76 0.35
N LYS A 54 -14.16 -22.88 -0.64
CA LYS A 54 -15.18 -21.95 -1.14
C LYS A 54 -16.39 -22.69 -1.76
N ALA A 55 -16.18 -23.81 -2.43
CA ALA A 55 -17.25 -24.55 -3.11
C ALA A 55 -18.13 -25.29 -2.10
N ALA A 56 -17.52 -26.00 -1.13
CA ALA A 56 -18.25 -26.62 -0.03
C ALA A 56 -19.01 -25.60 0.82
N TRP A 57 -18.41 -24.43 1.13
CA TRP A 57 -19.12 -23.37 1.84
C TRP A 57 -20.30 -22.81 1.01
N VAL A 58 -20.10 -22.48 -0.28
CA VAL A 58 -21.20 -22.02 -1.14
C VAL A 58 -22.30 -23.07 -1.23
N ALA A 59 -21.98 -24.38 -1.25
CA ALA A 59 -23.00 -25.43 -1.26
C ALA A 59 -23.98 -25.30 -0.08
N THR A 60 -23.51 -24.98 1.14
CA THR A 60 -24.34 -24.81 2.35
C THR A 60 -25.32 -23.63 2.32
N LEU A 61 -25.12 -22.65 1.45
CA LEU A 61 -25.97 -21.44 1.40
C LEU A 61 -27.35 -21.74 0.78
N THR A 62 -28.39 -21.07 1.27
CA THR A 62 -29.74 -21.15 0.66
C THR A 62 -29.74 -20.54 -0.75
N PRO A 63 -30.72 -20.86 -1.62
CA PRO A 63 -30.85 -20.21 -2.93
C PRO A 63 -30.97 -18.68 -2.84
N GLU A 64 -31.66 -18.17 -1.81
CA GLU A 64 -31.77 -16.72 -1.59
C GLU A 64 -30.44 -16.10 -1.14
N GLN A 65 -29.69 -16.76 -0.25
CA GLN A 65 -28.34 -16.31 0.12
C GLN A 65 -27.39 -16.32 -1.08
N LYS A 66 -27.43 -17.36 -1.91
CA LYS A 66 -26.64 -17.47 -3.15
C LYS A 66 -26.94 -16.30 -4.11
N LYS A 67 -28.21 -15.93 -4.26
CA LYS A 67 -28.62 -14.74 -5.04
C LYS A 67 -28.10 -13.44 -4.40
N ASN A 68 -28.40 -13.22 -3.12
CA ASN A 68 -28.12 -11.96 -2.43
C ASN A 68 -26.60 -11.71 -2.24
N LEU A 69 -25.79 -12.77 -2.21
CA LEU A 69 -24.33 -12.72 -1.98
C LEU A 69 -23.50 -13.02 -3.24
N GLY A 70 -24.10 -13.05 -4.43
CA GLY A 70 -23.39 -13.40 -5.66
C GLY A 70 -22.15 -12.52 -5.93
N LEU A 71 -22.22 -11.23 -5.60
CA LEU A 71 -21.09 -10.30 -5.73
C LEU A 71 -19.96 -10.66 -4.75
N GLU A 72 -20.29 -10.86 -3.48
CA GLU A 72 -19.35 -11.24 -2.41
C GLU A 72 -18.67 -12.57 -2.72
N ILE A 73 -19.44 -13.57 -3.15
CA ILE A 73 -18.96 -14.89 -3.55
C ILE A 73 -17.99 -14.77 -4.73
N ASN A 74 -18.28 -13.93 -5.73
CA ASN A 74 -17.48 -13.86 -6.94
C ASN A 74 -16.26 -12.92 -6.84
N THR A 75 -16.31 -11.88 -6.00
CA THR A 75 -15.38 -10.73 -6.11
C THR A 75 -14.60 -10.36 -4.84
N LEU A 76 -14.92 -10.95 -3.67
CA LEU A 76 -14.00 -10.93 -2.53
C LEU A 76 -12.80 -11.85 -2.78
N ASP A 77 -11.60 -11.40 -2.42
CA ASP A 77 -10.42 -12.26 -2.35
C ASP A 77 -10.66 -13.49 -1.43
N PRO A 78 -10.23 -14.71 -1.80
CA PRO A 78 -10.48 -15.91 -1.01
C PRO A 78 -9.97 -15.85 0.43
N SER A 79 -8.88 -15.13 0.72
CA SER A 79 -8.33 -15.02 2.08
C SER A 79 -9.15 -14.08 2.97
N TRP A 80 -9.86 -13.13 2.39
CA TRP A 80 -10.87 -12.31 3.06
C TRP A 80 -12.22 -13.03 3.17
N LEU A 81 -12.69 -13.69 2.11
CA LEU A 81 -13.94 -14.45 2.11
C LEU A 81 -13.91 -15.56 3.18
N ALA A 82 -12.78 -16.25 3.35
CA ALA A 82 -12.54 -17.23 4.42
C ALA A 82 -12.76 -16.69 5.84
N LEU A 83 -12.59 -15.37 6.05
CA LEU A 83 -12.74 -14.70 7.35
C LEU A 83 -14.06 -13.96 7.52
N LEU A 84 -14.73 -13.61 6.41
CA LEU A 84 -15.95 -12.80 6.37
C LEU A 84 -17.21 -13.62 6.03
N LYS A 85 -17.08 -14.89 5.63
CA LYS A 85 -18.19 -15.78 5.29
C LYS A 85 -19.33 -15.82 6.32
N ASP A 86 -19.00 -15.79 7.61
CA ASP A 86 -19.96 -15.86 8.72
C ASP A 86 -20.54 -14.47 9.08
N GLU A 87 -19.97 -13.39 8.52
CA GLU A 87 -20.45 -12.02 8.65
C GLU A 87 -21.46 -11.68 7.53
N ILE A 88 -21.15 -12.06 6.29
CA ILE A 88 -21.98 -11.74 5.12
C ILE A 88 -23.32 -12.52 5.08
N VAL A 89 -23.44 -13.64 5.80
CA VAL A 89 -24.70 -14.37 5.93
C VAL A 89 -25.66 -13.81 6.98
N LYS A 90 -25.24 -12.80 7.76
CA LYS A 90 -26.08 -12.20 8.82
C LYS A 90 -27.29 -11.45 8.26
N PRO A 91 -28.44 -11.41 8.97
CA PRO A 91 -29.61 -10.64 8.56
C PRO A 91 -29.32 -9.17 8.26
N GLU A 92 -28.45 -8.52 9.04
CA GLU A 92 -28.03 -7.11 8.84
C GLU A 92 -27.34 -6.91 7.48
N PHE A 93 -26.43 -7.82 7.09
CA PHE A 93 -25.74 -7.75 5.82
C PHE A 93 -26.68 -8.08 4.65
N ILE A 94 -27.56 -9.06 4.81
CA ILE A 94 -28.59 -9.37 3.79
C ILE A 94 -29.57 -8.19 3.62
N ALA A 95 -29.90 -7.45 4.68
CA ALA A 95 -30.70 -6.23 4.59
C ALA A 95 -29.97 -5.10 3.82
N LEU A 96 -28.67 -4.90 4.08
CA LEU A 96 -27.80 -4.01 3.30
C LEU A 96 -27.80 -4.39 1.80
N LYS A 97 -27.66 -5.68 1.47
CA LYS A 97 -27.70 -6.15 0.07
C LYS A 97 -29.04 -5.85 -0.60
N LYS A 98 -30.16 -6.10 0.08
CA LYS A 98 -31.51 -5.78 -0.43
C LYS A 98 -31.76 -4.27 -0.57
N PHE A 99 -31.20 -3.45 0.32
CA PHE A 99 -31.23 -1.99 0.17
C PHE A 99 -30.50 -1.53 -1.10
N ILE A 100 -29.28 -2.01 -1.35
CA ILE A 100 -28.51 -1.65 -2.55
C ILE A 100 -29.19 -2.17 -3.84
N GLU A 101 -29.75 -3.38 -3.82
CA GLU A 101 -30.57 -3.91 -4.93
C GLU A 101 -31.80 -3.01 -5.21
N GLY A 102 -32.37 -2.39 -4.16
CA GLY A 102 -33.48 -1.43 -4.26
C GLY A 102 -33.09 -0.05 -4.82
N GLU A 103 -31.93 0.48 -4.45
CA GLU A 103 -31.39 1.72 -5.04
C GLU A 103 -31.20 1.56 -6.55
N VAL A 104 -30.51 0.50 -6.99
CA VAL A 104 -30.26 0.22 -8.41
C VAL A 104 -31.58 -0.01 -9.18
N LYS A 105 -32.54 -0.74 -8.60
CA LYS A 105 -33.87 -0.95 -9.21
C LYS A 105 -34.74 0.30 -9.28
N SER A 106 -34.49 1.30 -8.44
CA SER A 106 -35.16 2.62 -8.52
C SER A 106 -34.39 3.62 -9.40
N GLY A 107 -33.53 3.11 -10.29
CA GLY A 107 -32.83 3.91 -11.30
C GLY A 107 -31.75 4.83 -10.72
N GLN A 108 -31.25 4.54 -9.52
CA GLN A 108 -30.17 5.31 -8.92
C GLN A 108 -28.82 4.76 -9.37
N ASP A 109 -27.97 5.63 -9.95
CA ASP A 109 -26.56 5.33 -10.17
C ASP A 109 -25.86 5.15 -8.81
N VAL A 110 -25.16 4.02 -8.65
CA VAL A 110 -24.41 3.67 -7.43
C VAL A 110 -22.94 3.44 -7.79
N PHE A 111 -22.04 4.12 -7.07
CA PHE A 111 -20.59 3.98 -7.18
C PHE A 111 -19.98 3.26 -5.98
N PRO A 112 -18.83 2.58 -6.13
CA PRO A 112 -18.17 2.26 -7.40
C PRO A 112 -18.99 1.25 -8.23
N PRO A 113 -18.60 0.95 -9.48
CA PRO A 113 -19.15 -0.19 -10.23
C PRO A 113 -19.15 -1.47 -9.38
N SER A 114 -20.12 -2.36 -9.64
CA SER A 114 -20.46 -3.45 -8.71
C SER A 114 -19.27 -4.33 -8.34
N GLU A 115 -18.50 -4.73 -9.35
CA GLU A 115 -17.27 -5.50 -9.33
C GLU A 115 -16.15 -4.82 -8.53
N ASP A 116 -16.10 -3.49 -8.52
CA ASP A 116 -15.09 -2.69 -7.83
C ASP A 116 -15.37 -2.54 -6.33
N VAL A 117 -16.60 -2.80 -5.83
CA VAL A 117 -16.97 -2.66 -4.39
C VAL A 117 -16.00 -3.39 -3.44
N TYR A 118 -15.38 -4.48 -3.92
CA TYR A 118 -14.44 -5.30 -3.16
C TYR A 118 -12.97 -5.23 -3.65
N SER A 119 -12.61 -4.25 -4.50
CA SER A 119 -11.23 -4.07 -5.00
C SER A 119 -10.19 -3.95 -3.89
N TRP A 120 -10.52 -3.35 -2.74
CA TRP A 120 -9.66 -3.31 -1.54
C TRP A 120 -9.21 -4.70 -1.05
N SER A 121 -10.06 -5.72 -1.20
CA SER A 121 -9.75 -7.08 -0.76
C SER A 121 -8.79 -7.80 -1.71
N ARG A 122 -8.88 -7.47 -3.01
CA ARG A 122 -8.12 -8.11 -4.09
C ARG A 122 -6.73 -7.51 -4.26
N HIS A 123 -6.59 -6.18 -4.19
CA HIS A 123 -5.29 -5.54 -4.20
C HIS A 123 -4.53 -5.72 -2.88
N THR A 124 -5.23 -5.93 -1.75
CA THR A 124 -4.59 -6.24 -0.46
C THR A 124 -5.19 -7.49 0.21
N PRO A 125 -4.81 -8.71 -0.24
CA PRO A 125 -5.21 -9.95 0.42
C PRO A 125 -4.85 -9.96 1.91
N PHE A 126 -5.64 -10.65 2.75
CA PHE A 126 -5.53 -10.54 4.21
C PHE A 126 -4.11 -10.76 4.75
N HIS A 127 -3.36 -11.67 4.14
CA HIS A 127 -2.03 -12.04 4.57
C HIS A 127 -0.93 -11.04 4.17
N THR A 128 -1.18 -10.12 3.22
CA THR A 128 -0.22 -9.08 2.80
C THR A 128 -0.37 -7.76 3.55
N VAL A 129 -1.46 -7.55 4.30
CA VAL A 129 -1.74 -6.29 5.03
C VAL A 129 -0.58 -5.90 5.96
N LYS A 130 0.10 -4.80 5.62
CA LYS A 130 1.14 -4.11 6.41
C LYS A 130 0.59 -2.85 7.10
N CYS A 131 -0.28 -2.12 6.40
CA CYS A 131 -0.89 -0.87 6.84
C CYS A 131 -2.39 -0.85 6.50
N VAL A 132 -3.19 -0.04 7.21
CA VAL A 132 -4.60 0.22 6.92
C VAL A 132 -4.83 1.72 6.85
N ILE A 133 -5.42 2.21 5.76
CA ILE A 133 -5.94 3.58 5.64
C ILE A 133 -7.46 3.51 5.69
N ILE A 134 -8.08 4.39 6.48
CA ILE A 134 -9.53 4.45 6.64
C ILE A 134 -10.08 5.73 6.00
N GLY A 135 -10.84 5.58 4.91
CA GLY A 135 -11.69 6.61 4.32
C GLY A 135 -13.12 6.57 4.87
N GLN A 136 -13.93 7.57 4.55
CA GLN A 136 -15.33 7.65 4.96
C GLN A 136 -16.24 6.94 3.94
N ASP A 137 -16.43 7.57 2.78
CA ASP A 137 -17.27 7.11 1.67
C ASP A 137 -16.44 7.01 0.38
N PRO A 138 -16.91 6.31 -0.67
CA PRO A 138 -16.34 6.42 -2.02
C PRO A 138 -16.58 7.82 -2.61
N TYR A 139 -15.80 8.19 -3.63
CA TYR A 139 -16.09 9.39 -4.42
C TYR A 139 -17.39 9.20 -5.23
N HIS A 140 -18.26 10.21 -5.19
CA HIS A 140 -19.64 10.12 -5.65
C HIS A 140 -19.88 10.70 -7.05
N ASN A 141 -18.85 10.92 -7.88
CA ASN A 141 -19.01 11.37 -9.27
C ASN A 141 -18.49 10.31 -10.23
N HIS A 142 -18.99 10.31 -11.46
CA HIS A 142 -18.64 9.33 -12.51
C HIS A 142 -17.12 9.17 -12.67
N ASN A 143 -16.68 7.93 -12.91
CA ASN A 143 -15.28 7.52 -13.11
C ASN A 143 -14.31 7.75 -11.93
N GLN A 144 -14.77 8.26 -10.77
CA GLN A 144 -13.91 8.50 -9.62
C GLN A 144 -13.67 7.24 -8.77
N ALA A 145 -14.72 6.66 -8.18
CA ALA A 145 -14.55 5.56 -7.23
C ALA A 145 -14.29 4.20 -7.90
N HIS A 146 -13.34 3.45 -7.34
CA HIS A 146 -12.98 2.09 -7.77
C HIS A 146 -12.69 1.13 -6.60
N GLY A 147 -13.34 1.35 -5.46
CA GLY A 147 -13.25 0.48 -4.27
C GLY A 147 -12.04 0.66 -3.37
N LEU A 148 -11.13 1.58 -3.69
CA LEU A 148 -10.01 1.99 -2.82
C LEU A 148 -10.26 3.38 -2.23
N CYS A 149 -10.06 3.56 -0.92
CA CYS A 149 -10.21 4.88 -0.28
C CYS A 149 -9.20 5.91 -0.83
N PHE A 150 -9.61 7.19 -0.90
CA PHE A 150 -8.81 8.32 -1.43
C PHE A 150 -8.33 8.24 -2.89
N SER A 151 -8.46 7.11 -3.57
CA SER A 151 -7.97 6.93 -4.94
C SER A 151 -9.03 7.22 -6.00
N VAL A 152 -8.58 7.65 -7.19
CA VAL A 152 -9.39 7.77 -8.41
C VAL A 152 -8.71 7.09 -9.60
N ARG A 153 -9.50 6.63 -10.58
CA ARG A 153 -8.97 6.07 -11.84
C ARG A 153 -8.47 7.21 -12.76
N PRO A 154 -7.44 6.99 -13.59
CA PRO A 154 -7.15 7.88 -14.72
C PRO A 154 -8.36 7.95 -15.67
N PRO A 155 -8.63 9.09 -16.34
CA PRO A 155 -7.84 10.32 -16.35
C PRO A 155 -8.17 11.30 -15.20
N THR A 156 -8.98 10.93 -14.22
CA THR A 156 -9.39 11.83 -13.13
C THR A 156 -8.16 12.32 -12.33
N PRO A 157 -7.96 13.64 -12.16
CA PRO A 157 -6.88 14.18 -11.36
C PRO A 157 -7.14 13.97 -9.86
N ALA A 158 -6.05 13.87 -9.09
CA ALA A 158 -6.08 13.72 -7.63
C ALA A 158 -7.01 14.75 -6.96
N PRO A 159 -8.05 14.30 -6.23
CA PRO A 159 -8.93 15.21 -5.50
C PRO A 159 -8.19 15.99 -4.40
N PRO A 160 -8.76 17.09 -3.86
CA PRO A 160 -8.05 17.97 -2.92
C PRO A 160 -7.45 17.25 -1.70
N SER A 161 -8.16 16.26 -1.13
CA SER A 161 -7.64 15.43 -0.03
C SER A 161 -6.39 14.63 -0.43
N LEU A 162 -6.35 14.08 -1.65
CA LEU A 162 -5.21 13.32 -2.14
C LEU A 162 -4.03 14.24 -2.48
N LYS A 163 -4.29 15.44 -3.03
CA LYS A 163 -3.24 16.46 -3.19
C LYS A 163 -2.60 16.80 -1.83
N ASN A 164 -3.40 16.95 -0.77
CA ASN A 164 -2.88 17.18 0.58
C ASN A 164 -2.09 15.98 1.15
N MET A 165 -2.50 14.74 0.84
CA MET A 165 -1.70 13.53 1.14
C MET A 165 -0.34 13.55 0.44
N TYR A 166 -0.28 13.98 -0.83
CA TYR A 166 1.00 14.17 -1.54
C TYR A 166 1.86 15.29 -0.92
N THR A 167 1.26 16.38 -0.44
CA THR A 167 2.00 17.44 0.30
C THR A 167 2.61 16.92 1.60
N ALA A 168 1.87 16.12 2.38
CA ALA A 168 2.41 15.48 3.58
C ALA A 168 3.51 14.45 3.24
N LEU A 169 3.30 13.63 2.21
CA LEU A 169 4.28 12.64 1.76
C LEU A 169 5.59 13.30 1.25
N LYS A 170 5.50 14.49 0.63
CA LYS A 170 6.66 15.30 0.21
C LYS A 170 7.44 15.88 1.40
N LYS A 171 6.79 16.16 2.54
CA LYS A 171 7.46 16.54 3.79
C LYS A 171 8.15 15.34 4.44
N ASP A 172 7.50 14.16 4.43
CA ASP A 172 8.06 12.92 4.95
C ASP A 172 9.27 12.41 4.13
N TYR A 173 9.20 12.54 2.80
CA TYR A 173 10.23 12.13 1.84
C TYR A 173 10.49 13.25 0.81
N PRO A 174 11.50 14.12 1.01
CA PRO A 174 11.80 15.23 0.10
C PRO A 174 12.12 14.84 -1.35
N SER A 175 12.51 13.59 -1.63
CA SER A 175 12.72 13.05 -2.98
C SER A 175 11.43 12.62 -3.70
N PHE A 176 10.31 12.47 -3.00
CA PHE A 176 9.02 12.11 -3.62
C PHE A 176 8.60 13.13 -4.68
N VAL A 177 8.01 12.65 -5.78
CA VAL A 177 7.40 13.50 -6.82
C VAL A 177 5.96 13.00 -7.03
N PRO A 178 4.95 13.89 -7.02
CA PRO A 178 3.57 13.51 -7.34
C PRO A 178 3.45 12.84 -8.73
N PRO A 179 2.38 12.04 -8.98
CA PRO A 179 2.18 11.45 -10.29
C PRO A 179 2.04 12.48 -11.43
N PRO A 180 2.56 12.19 -12.63
CA PRO A 180 2.37 13.04 -13.80
C PRO A 180 0.88 13.25 -14.11
N LYS A 181 0.56 14.36 -14.77
CA LYS A 181 -0.81 14.81 -15.06
C LYS A 181 -1.71 14.95 -13.81
N ASN A 182 -1.11 15.07 -12.61
CA ASN A 182 -1.80 15.04 -11.31
C ASN A 182 -2.56 13.73 -11.04
N GLY A 183 -2.07 12.57 -11.49
CA GLY A 183 -2.76 11.29 -11.31
C GLY A 183 -3.12 10.92 -9.86
N GLY A 184 -4.26 10.26 -9.67
CA GLY A 184 -4.80 9.87 -8.36
C GLY A 184 -4.93 8.36 -8.09
N LEU A 185 -4.26 7.52 -8.89
CA LEU A 185 -4.33 6.06 -8.77
C LEU A 185 -3.38 5.55 -7.67
N LEU A 186 -3.92 4.87 -6.66
CA LEU A 186 -3.18 4.39 -5.47
C LEU A 186 -3.14 2.86 -5.37
N THR A 187 -3.55 2.16 -6.43
CA THR A 187 -3.39 0.72 -6.62
C THR A 187 -1.97 0.22 -6.26
N PRO A 188 -0.86 0.91 -6.61
CA PRO A 188 0.48 0.49 -6.19
C PRO A 188 0.68 0.46 -4.67
N TRP A 189 0.02 1.35 -3.90
CA TRP A 189 0.08 1.28 -2.43
C TRP A 189 -0.68 0.08 -1.89
N ALA A 190 -1.86 -0.21 -2.46
CA ALA A 190 -2.69 -1.33 -2.05
C ALA A 190 -1.96 -2.68 -2.25
N GLU A 191 -1.34 -2.86 -3.42
CA GLU A 191 -0.55 -4.04 -3.78
C GLU A 191 0.73 -4.17 -2.94
N ARG A 192 1.28 -3.06 -2.45
CA ARG A 192 2.39 -3.02 -1.48
C ARG A 192 1.96 -3.25 -0.03
N GLY A 193 0.70 -3.62 0.22
CA GLY A 193 0.20 -4.03 1.54
C GLY A 193 -0.60 -2.96 2.30
N VAL A 194 -1.05 -1.88 1.65
CA VAL A 194 -1.89 -0.84 2.27
C VAL A 194 -3.37 -1.14 2.05
N LEU A 195 -4.06 -1.66 3.07
CA LEU A 195 -5.50 -1.90 3.02
C LEU A 195 -6.26 -0.56 2.93
N MET A 196 -6.76 -0.21 1.74
CA MET A 196 -7.39 1.08 1.44
C MET A 196 -8.92 1.03 1.59
N LEU A 197 -9.41 1.07 2.84
CA LEU A 197 -10.80 0.76 3.18
C LEU A 197 -11.64 2.01 3.45
N ASN A 198 -12.77 2.19 2.78
CA ASN A 198 -13.79 3.17 3.20
C ASN A 198 -14.72 2.56 4.27
N THR A 199 -15.27 3.36 5.18
CA THR A 199 -16.28 2.88 6.15
C THR A 199 -17.63 2.53 5.50
N CYS A 200 -18.00 3.25 4.44
CA CYS A 200 -19.10 2.94 3.54
C CYS A 200 -18.53 2.47 2.18
N LEU A 201 -18.94 1.32 1.64
CA LEU A 201 -18.33 0.78 0.42
C LEU A 201 -19.08 1.14 -0.89
N THR A 202 -20.32 1.63 -0.80
CA THR A 202 -21.04 2.21 -1.94
C THR A 202 -21.64 3.57 -1.60
N VAL A 203 -21.94 4.38 -2.61
CA VAL A 203 -22.59 5.70 -2.51
C VAL A 203 -23.40 5.97 -3.78
N ARG A 204 -24.54 6.65 -3.68
CA ARG A 204 -25.30 7.13 -4.83
C ARG A 204 -24.55 8.26 -5.55
N ALA A 205 -24.68 8.33 -6.87
CA ALA A 205 -24.17 9.44 -7.68
C ALA A 205 -24.60 10.81 -7.13
N HIS A 206 -23.64 11.74 -7.08
CA HIS A 206 -23.72 13.12 -6.59
C HIS A 206 -24.23 13.31 -5.14
N ALA A 207 -24.47 12.23 -4.39
CA ALA A 207 -25.04 12.26 -3.04
C ALA A 207 -24.14 11.58 -2.00
N ALA A 208 -23.14 12.30 -1.48
CA ALA A 208 -22.30 11.85 -0.38
C ALA A 208 -23.11 11.40 0.85
N ASN A 209 -22.63 10.42 1.61
CA ASN A 209 -23.30 9.81 2.78
C ASN A 209 -24.69 9.17 2.51
N SER A 210 -25.15 9.07 1.26
CA SER A 210 -26.46 8.48 0.89
C SER A 210 -26.70 7.06 1.43
N HIS A 211 -25.64 6.26 1.51
CA HIS A 211 -25.68 4.88 2.03
C HIS A 211 -25.17 4.75 3.48
N GLN A 212 -24.94 5.87 4.18
CA GLN A 212 -24.52 5.86 5.59
C GLN A 212 -25.61 5.24 6.47
N LYS A 213 -25.20 4.48 7.49
CA LYS A 213 -26.03 3.73 8.46
C LYS A 213 -26.89 2.64 7.83
N ARG A 214 -26.58 2.20 6.59
CA ARG A 214 -27.29 1.11 5.90
C ARG A 214 -26.72 -0.28 6.17
N GLY A 215 -25.56 -0.37 6.84
CA GLY A 215 -24.96 -1.63 7.31
C GLY A 215 -23.48 -1.80 6.94
N TRP A 216 -22.96 -1.03 5.98
CA TRP A 216 -21.55 -1.08 5.61
C TRP A 216 -20.62 -0.85 6.80
N GLU A 217 -20.99 0.06 7.70
CA GLU A 217 -20.22 0.41 8.89
C GLU A 217 -20.01 -0.72 9.89
N ALA A 218 -20.88 -1.74 9.89
CA ALA A 218 -20.70 -2.93 10.72
C ALA A 218 -19.74 -3.91 10.03
N PHE A 219 -19.93 -4.13 8.72
CA PHE A 219 -19.06 -4.98 7.91
C PHE A 219 -17.61 -4.45 7.83
N THR A 220 -17.41 -3.15 7.61
CA THR A 220 -16.07 -2.55 7.54
C THR A 220 -15.41 -2.45 8.90
N GLN A 221 -16.18 -2.32 9.99
CA GLN A 221 -15.65 -2.53 11.35
C GLN A 221 -15.17 -3.97 11.53
N LYS A 222 -15.93 -4.97 11.08
CA LYS A 222 -15.49 -6.38 11.13
C LYS A 222 -14.18 -6.61 10.39
N VAL A 223 -13.97 -5.97 9.24
CA VAL A 223 -12.69 -6.00 8.49
C VAL A 223 -11.54 -5.45 9.34
N ILE A 224 -11.73 -4.29 9.99
CA ILE A 224 -10.75 -3.67 10.90
C ILE A 224 -10.45 -4.57 12.11
N ASP A 225 -11.50 -5.11 12.73
CA ASP A 225 -11.40 -5.99 13.91
C ASP A 225 -10.68 -7.31 13.57
N LEU A 226 -10.92 -7.89 12.38
CA LEU A 226 -10.22 -9.07 11.89
C LEU A 226 -8.72 -8.80 11.68
N VAL A 227 -8.35 -7.63 11.16
CA VAL A 227 -6.94 -7.22 11.03
C VAL A 227 -6.29 -7.12 12.41
N ALA A 228 -6.91 -6.42 13.36
CA ALA A 228 -6.38 -6.28 14.72
C ALA A 228 -6.29 -7.63 15.48
N GLN A 229 -7.29 -8.51 15.29
CA GLN A 229 -7.30 -9.82 15.94
C GLN A 229 -6.25 -10.76 15.36
N LYS A 230 -6.15 -10.87 14.03
CA LYS A 230 -5.45 -11.97 13.35
C LYS A 230 -4.08 -11.59 12.74
N ARG A 231 -3.75 -10.31 12.54
CA ARG A 231 -2.37 -9.90 12.18
C ARG A 231 -1.51 -9.82 13.44
N THR A 232 -1.16 -10.98 14.00
CA THR A 232 -0.46 -11.12 15.29
C THR A 232 0.90 -10.44 15.37
N ARG A 233 1.67 -10.40 14.26
CA ARG A 233 2.91 -9.62 14.15
C ARG A 233 2.67 -8.10 14.21
N GLY A 234 1.43 -7.63 14.07
CA GLY A 234 1.05 -6.22 14.13
C GLY A 234 1.04 -5.53 12.76
N VAL A 235 0.30 -4.43 12.67
CA VAL A 235 0.20 -3.56 11.47
C VAL A 235 0.08 -2.11 11.90
N VAL A 236 0.22 -1.18 10.95
CA VAL A 236 -0.04 0.25 11.17
C VAL A 236 -1.48 0.60 10.77
N PHE A 237 -2.16 1.41 11.58
CA PHE A 237 -3.45 2.02 11.25
C PHE A 237 -3.30 3.54 11.10
N LEU A 238 -3.64 4.07 9.93
CA LEU A 238 -3.67 5.49 9.61
C LEU A 238 -5.11 6.01 9.70
N ALA A 239 -5.41 6.69 10.81
CA ALA A 239 -6.75 7.12 11.17
C ALA A 239 -6.85 8.66 11.15
N TRP A 240 -7.24 9.19 9.99
CA TRP A 240 -7.30 10.63 9.73
C TRP A 240 -8.72 11.21 9.93
N GLY A 241 -8.86 12.14 10.87
CA GLY A 241 -10.15 12.69 11.29
C GLY A 241 -10.89 11.83 12.32
N LYS A 242 -11.86 12.44 13.01
CA LYS A 242 -12.62 11.77 14.08
C LYS A 242 -13.30 10.45 13.65
N PRO A 243 -14.01 10.37 12.49
CA PRO A 243 -14.69 9.13 12.10
C PRO A 243 -13.73 7.93 12.01
N ALA A 244 -12.57 8.08 11.38
CA ALA A 244 -11.54 7.05 11.34
C ALA A 244 -10.89 6.81 12.72
N GLY A 245 -10.65 7.88 13.49
CA GLY A 245 -10.09 7.83 14.84
C GLY A 245 -10.94 7.06 15.85
N ASP A 246 -12.26 7.05 15.67
CA ASP A 246 -13.21 6.28 16.50
C ASP A 246 -13.20 4.78 16.15
N ARG A 247 -13.09 4.42 14.85
CA ARG A 247 -13.04 3.02 14.38
C ARG A 247 -11.89 2.22 14.96
N VAL A 248 -10.76 2.87 15.20
CA VAL A 248 -9.54 2.26 15.76
C VAL A 248 -9.41 2.44 17.28
N ALA A 249 -10.44 2.96 17.98
CA ALA A 249 -10.36 3.25 19.41
C ALA A 249 -10.12 2.01 20.28
N LYS A 250 -10.49 0.81 19.80
CA LYS A 250 -10.33 -0.48 20.51
C LYS A 250 -9.10 -1.29 20.05
N VAL A 251 -8.25 -0.75 19.17
CA VAL A 251 -7.08 -1.47 18.65
C VAL A 251 -5.98 -1.58 19.73
N ASP A 252 -5.40 -2.77 19.86
CA ASP A 252 -4.28 -3.06 20.77
C ASP A 252 -3.00 -2.32 20.35
N GLN A 253 -2.76 -1.15 20.94
CA GLN A 253 -1.59 -0.30 20.67
C GLN A 253 -0.25 -0.88 21.19
N LYS A 254 -0.26 -2.01 21.93
CA LYS A 254 0.99 -2.75 22.24
C LYS A 254 1.42 -3.66 21.08
N ARG A 255 0.47 -4.01 20.20
CA ARG A 255 0.68 -4.90 19.05
C ARG A 255 0.72 -4.15 17.71
N HIS A 256 -0.11 -3.12 17.58
CA HIS A 256 -0.27 -2.31 16.36
C HIS A 256 0.18 -0.87 16.61
N LEU A 257 0.66 -0.20 15.56
CA LEU A 257 0.80 1.25 15.59
C LEU A 257 -0.52 1.89 15.19
N VAL A 258 -1.00 2.89 15.92
CA VAL A 258 -2.18 3.67 15.57
C VAL A 258 -1.78 5.14 15.48
N LEU A 259 -1.72 5.68 14.25
CA LEU A 259 -1.37 7.08 14.01
C LEU A 259 -2.65 7.88 13.72
N LYS A 260 -2.93 8.89 14.56
CA LYS A 260 -4.10 9.75 14.45
C LYS A 260 -3.69 11.19 14.14
N SER A 261 -4.38 11.82 13.18
CA SER A 261 -4.30 13.26 12.91
C SER A 261 -5.66 13.76 12.43
N VAL A 262 -5.78 15.04 12.11
CA VAL A 262 -6.94 15.61 11.39
C VAL A 262 -7.07 15.02 9.98
N HIS A 263 -8.22 15.23 9.32
CA HIS A 263 -8.46 14.67 8.00
C HIS A 263 -7.71 15.45 6.90
N PRO A 264 -7.22 14.82 5.80
CA PRO A 264 -6.57 15.52 4.69
C PRO A 264 -7.47 16.48 3.87
N SER A 265 -8.76 16.61 4.17
CA SER A 265 -9.63 17.61 3.51
C SER A 265 -9.06 19.03 3.65
N PRO A 266 -9.21 19.92 2.64
CA PRO A 266 -8.85 21.35 2.76
C PRO A 266 -9.43 22.04 4.01
N LEU A 267 -10.61 21.61 4.48
CA LEU A 267 -11.26 22.11 5.70
C LEU A 267 -10.49 21.81 6.99
N SER A 268 -9.48 20.94 6.95
CA SER A 268 -8.77 20.45 8.14
C SER A 268 -7.27 20.24 7.97
N ALA A 269 -6.72 20.09 6.76
CA ALA A 269 -5.33 19.67 6.57
C ALA A 269 -4.29 20.63 7.19
N SER A 270 -4.56 21.93 7.17
CA SER A 270 -3.74 22.97 7.82
C SER A 270 -3.67 22.83 9.35
N ARG A 271 -4.61 22.13 9.98
CA ARG A 271 -4.66 21.89 11.43
C ARG A 271 -3.80 20.69 11.87
N GLY A 272 -2.65 20.49 11.21
CA GLY A 272 -1.65 19.46 11.56
C GLY A 272 -1.68 18.15 10.77
N PHE A 273 -2.34 18.09 9.59
CA PHE A 273 -2.19 16.92 8.70
C PHE A 273 -0.84 16.93 8.00
N PHE A 274 -0.44 18.08 7.43
CA PHE A 274 0.78 18.18 6.62
C PHE A 274 2.06 17.79 7.38
N ASP A 275 2.08 18.04 8.69
CA ASP A 275 3.26 17.89 9.55
C ASP A 275 3.16 16.66 10.48
N CYS A 276 2.24 15.73 10.18
CA CYS A 276 1.97 14.58 11.04
C CYS A 276 3.08 13.51 11.02
N GLY A 277 3.89 13.43 9.97
CA GLY A 277 4.97 12.43 9.84
C GLY A 277 4.50 11.00 9.57
N HIS A 278 3.26 10.78 9.13
CA HIS A 278 2.63 9.45 9.17
C HIS A 278 3.24 8.42 8.21
N PHE A 279 3.67 8.81 7.00
CA PHE A 279 4.22 7.87 6.02
C PHE A 279 5.64 7.43 6.43
N LYS A 280 6.43 8.36 6.99
CA LYS A 280 7.74 8.07 7.57
C LYS A 280 7.62 7.19 8.81
N LYS A 281 6.80 7.58 9.80
CA LYS A 281 6.54 6.80 11.03
C LYS A 281 6.00 5.38 10.74
N THR A 282 5.26 5.22 9.64
CA THR A 282 4.80 3.91 9.17
C THR A 282 5.97 3.02 8.75
N ASN A 283 6.89 3.52 7.91
CA ASN A 283 8.06 2.76 7.48
C ASN A 283 9.06 2.53 8.62
N GLU A 284 9.33 3.52 9.47
CA GLU A 284 10.17 3.37 10.67
C GLU A 284 9.68 2.23 11.59
N TRP A 285 8.37 2.15 11.82
CA TRP A 285 7.78 1.08 12.64
C TRP A 285 7.77 -0.28 11.93
N LEU A 286 7.46 -0.30 10.63
CA LEU A 286 7.47 -1.53 9.83
C LEU A 286 8.88 -2.13 9.76
N ASN A 287 9.91 -1.32 9.49
CA ASN A 287 11.30 -1.75 9.48
C ASN A 287 11.70 -2.34 10.84
N LYS A 288 11.42 -1.63 11.94
CA LYS A 288 11.66 -2.12 13.31
C LYS A 288 10.93 -3.44 13.66
N ARG A 289 9.86 -3.79 12.94
CA ARG A 289 8.99 -4.95 13.23
C ARG A 289 9.15 -6.14 12.25
N TYR A 290 9.67 -5.87 11.07
CA TYR A 290 9.72 -6.82 9.95
C TYR A 290 11.07 -6.84 9.20
N GLY A 291 12.02 -5.96 9.55
CA GLY A 291 13.15 -5.63 8.69
C GLY A 291 12.74 -4.73 7.52
N ALA A 292 13.70 -4.22 6.77
CA ALA A 292 13.45 -3.21 5.72
C ALA A 292 12.56 -3.69 4.55
N GLU A 293 12.48 -5.01 4.28
CA GLU A 293 11.50 -5.59 3.34
C GLU A 293 10.03 -5.39 3.82
N GLY A 294 9.86 -5.13 5.11
CA GLY A 294 8.58 -4.79 5.74
C GLY A 294 8.06 -3.40 5.38
N GLU A 295 8.91 -2.48 4.93
CA GLU A 295 8.52 -1.12 4.56
C GLU A 295 7.54 -1.08 3.38
N ILE A 296 6.90 0.06 3.17
CA ILE A 296 6.00 0.31 2.05
C ILE A 296 6.66 1.37 1.18
N ASP A 297 6.82 1.11 -0.11
CA ASP A 297 7.16 2.20 -1.02
C ASP A 297 5.90 3.01 -1.34
N TRP A 298 5.94 4.29 -0.96
CA TRP A 298 4.91 5.30 -1.21
C TRP A 298 5.11 6.04 -2.54
N ASN A 299 6.25 5.88 -3.23
CA ASN A 299 6.44 6.45 -4.56
C ASN A 299 5.47 5.82 -5.58
N LEU A 300 4.77 6.66 -6.33
CA LEU A 300 3.75 6.25 -7.31
C LEU A 300 4.26 6.26 -8.77
N ASN A 301 5.46 6.79 -9.01
CA ASN A 301 6.10 6.84 -10.32
C ASN A 301 7.09 5.66 -10.46
N PRO A 302 6.97 4.78 -11.48
CA PRO A 302 7.88 3.64 -11.65
C PRO A 302 9.36 4.04 -11.65
N ASP A 303 9.68 5.16 -12.30
CA ASP A 303 11.04 5.69 -12.48
C ASP A 303 11.47 6.66 -11.37
N GLY A 304 10.58 6.92 -10.40
CA GLY A 304 10.80 7.85 -9.29
C GLY A 304 11.78 7.34 -8.24
N GLU A 305 12.18 8.20 -7.31
CA GLU A 305 13.00 7.77 -6.17
C GLU A 305 12.15 6.96 -5.17
N PRO A 306 12.50 5.70 -4.87
CA PRO A 306 11.76 4.88 -3.93
C PRO A 306 11.94 5.38 -2.49
N THR A 307 10.89 5.23 -1.69
CA THR A 307 10.80 5.74 -0.31
C THR A 307 11.20 4.70 0.75
N THR A 308 11.89 3.64 0.35
CA THR A 308 12.35 2.55 1.23
C THR A 308 13.87 2.52 1.39
N SER A 309 14.33 2.16 2.58
CA SER A 309 15.75 2.16 2.98
C SER A 309 16.61 1.25 2.09
N LEU A 310 16.20 0.00 1.87
CA LEU A 310 16.89 -0.94 0.96
C LEU A 310 17.05 -0.42 -0.46
N ALA A 311 16.08 0.32 -0.98
CA ALA A 311 16.11 0.81 -2.35
C ALA A 311 16.97 2.08 -2.47
N ALA A 312 16.96 2.95 -1.44
CA ALA A 312 17.91 4.05 -1.30
C ALA A 312 19.36 3.54 -1.19
N GLU A 313 19.62 2.53 -0.37
CA GLU A 313 20.94 1.89 -0.23
C GLU A 313 21.44 1.29 -1.54
N LYS A 314 20.58 0.55 -2.27
CA LYS A 314 20.92 0.02 -3.60
C LYS A 314 21.27 1.15 -4.58
N LYS A 315 20.45 2.20 -4.66
CA LYS A 315 20.69 3.34 -5.57
C LYS A 315 21.96 4.13 -5.19
N MET A 316 22.33 4.18 -3.91
CA MET A 316 23.61 4.75 -3.46
C MET A 316 24.81 3.88 -3.86
N LYS A 317 24.69 2.55 -3.87
CA LYS A 317 25.75 1.65 -4.37
C LYS A 317 25.94 1.82 -5.87
N THR A 318 24.86 1.74 -6.66
CA THR A 318 24.94 1.92 -8.12
C THR A 318 25.53 3.28 -8.51
N LYS A 319 25.09 4.40 -7.89
CA LYS A 319 25.69 5.73 -8.12
C LYS A 319 27.16 5.86 -7.69
N LYS A 320 27.66 4.97 -6.83
CA LYS A 320 29.08 4.91 -6.42
C LYS A 320 29.89 4.03 -7.37
N GLU A 321 29.30 2.97 -7.90
CA GLU A 321 29.88 2.08 -8.91
C GLU A 321 30.01 2.83 -10.26
N GLU A 322 28.97 3.54 -10.71
CA GLU A 322 28.99 4.44 -11.88
C GLU A 322 30.12 5.48 -11.77
N LYS A 323 30.20 6.20 -10.64
CA LYS A 323 31.25 7.21 -10.37
C LYS A 323 32.66 6.64 -10.20
N ASN A 324 32.81 5.33 -10.01
CA ASN A 324 34.12 4.68 -10.03
C ASN A 324 34.49 4.25 -11.45
N GLY A 325 33.55 3.70 -12.22
CA GLY A 325 33.78 3.28 -13.61
C GLY A 325 34.18 4.43 -14.54
N ASP A 326 33.56 5.61 -14.39
CA ASP A 326 34.00 6.80 -15.15
C ASP A 326 35.41 7.25 -14.75
N LYS A 327 35.81 7.10 -13.47
CA LYS A 327 37.17 7.41 -13.00
C LYS A 327 38.23 6.39 -13.42
N GLU A 328 37.83 5.17 -13.74
CA GLU A 328 38.73 4.18 -14.33
C GLU A 328 38.93 4.49 -15.83
N LYS A 329 37.89 4.94 -16.54
CA LYS A 329 38.01 5.46 -17.92
C LYS A 329 38.84 6.73 -18.03
N GLU A 330 38.66 7.71 -17.12
CA GLU A 330 39.49 8.93 -17.07
C GLU A 330 40.99 8.60 -16.87
N LYS A 331 41.32 7.46 -16.27
CA LYS A 331 42.72 7.00 -16.13
C LYS A 331 43.26 6.23 -17.33
N GLU A 332 42.41 5.70 -18.19
CA GLU A 332 42.83 4.92 -19.36
C GLU A 332 43.21 5.83 -20.54
N ILE A 333 42.66 7.04 -20.60
CA ILE A 333 42.95 8.06 -21.63
C ILE A 333 44.25 8.84 -21.40
N ASP A 334 44.73 8.97 -20.16
CA ASP A 334 45.97 9.69 -19.82
C ASP A 334 47.26 8.89 -20.14
N GLY A 335 47.15 7.64 -20.60
CA GLY A 335 48.28 6.74 -20.85
C GLY A 335 48.98 6.90 -22.22
N ALA A 336 48.40 7.67 -23.15
CA ALA A 336 48.80 7.67 -24.56
C ALA A 336 49.80 8.79 -24.93
N THR A 337 51.01 8.77 -24.38
CA THR A 337 52.07 9.73 -24.77
C THR A 337 52.83 9.28 -26.02
N THR A 338 52.73 10.05 -27.12
CA THR A 338 53.63 9.95 -28.29
C THR A 338 54.44 11.23 -28.49
N PRO A 339 55.70 11.16 -28.98
CA PRO A 339 56.65 12.27 -28.90
C PRO A 339 56.45 13.36 -29.96
N VAL A 340 56.93 14.56 -29.64
CA VAL A 340 56.93 15.74 -30.51
C VAL A 340 57.99 15.62 -31.61
N VAL A 341 57.62 16.00 -32.84
CA VAL A 341 58.56 16.37 -33.91
C VAL A 341 58.00 17.62 -34.60
N ALA A 342 58.84 18.62 -34.88
CA ALA A 342 58.40 19.91 -35.41
C ALA A 342 59.27 20.40 -36.58
N VAL A 343 58.63 20.75 -37.69
CA VAL A 343 59.02 21.81 -38.66
C VAL A 343 57.83 22.13 -39.58
N GLY A 344 57.73 23.37 -40.07
CA GLY A 344 56.80 23.77 -41.13
C GLY A 344 56.11 25.12 -40.85
N GLU A 345 56.43 26.13 -41.65
CA GLU A 345 55.94 27.52 -41.56
C GLU A 345 55.28 27.93 -42.91
N VAL A 346 54.59 29.08 -42.92
CA VAL A 346 54.29 30.01 -44.05
C VAL A 346 52.78 30.26 -44.36
N ASP A 347 52.36 31.49 -44.00
CA ASP A 347 51.41 32.46 -44.60
C ASP A 347 50.02 32.11 -45.18
N GLY A 348 49.06 33.04 -44.94
CA GLY A 348 48.04 33.40 -45.95
C GLY A 348 46.70 34.04 -45.49
N ALA A 349 46.58 35.38 -45.56
CA ALA A 349 45.32 36.19 -45.62
C ALA A 349 44.31 36.13 -44.42
N LYS A 350 43.77 37.24 -43.88
CA LYS A 350 42.72 38.20 -44.37
C LYS A 350 41.33 37.54 -44.61
N GLU A 351 40.18 38.16 -44.31
CA GLU A 351 39.84 39.58 -44.02
C GLU A 351 38.67 39.76 -43.02
N GLU A 352 37.96 40.91 -43.01
CA GLU A 352 37.14 41.42 -41.89
C GLU A 352 35.59 41.32 -42.04
N SER A 353 34.88 41.26 -40.90
CA SER A 353 33.51 41.83 -40.69
C SER A 353 32.32 41.12 -41.41
N LYS A 354 31.03 41.48 -41.25
CA LYS A 354 30.34 42.56 -40.50
C LYS A 354 28.87 42.20 -40.14
N LEU A 355 28.37 42.79 -39.05
CA LEU A 355 26.98 43.14 -38.64
C LEU A 355 25.75 42.20 -38.80
N LEU A 356 24.77 42.45 -37.91
CA LEU A 356 23.38 42.03 -37.98
C LEU A 356 22.57 42.86 -39.00
N GLU A 357 21.40 42.35 -39.38
CA GLU A 357 20.22 43.18 -39.70
C GLU A 357 18.93 42.46 -39.26
N GLU A 358 17.84 43.21 -39.06
CA GLU A 358 16.58 42.76 -38.43
C GLU A 358 15.36 43.47 -39.11
N GLN A 359 14.14 42.94 -38.92
CA GLN A 359 12.82 43.50 -39.26
C GLN A 359 12.33 43.33 -40.72
N GLY A 360 11.00 43.35 -40.89
CA GLY A 360 10.32 43.37 -42.20
C GLY A 360 9.01 42.55 -42.26
N GLU A 361 7.87 43.16 -41.95
CA GLU A 361 6.52 42.53 -42.05
C GLU A 361 5.83 42.76 -43.41
N ALA A 362 5.09 41.75 -43.89
CA ALA A 362 3.88 41.85 -44.72
C ALA A 362 3.24 40.43 -44.87
N GLY A 363 1.91 40.24 -44.92
CA GLY A 363 0.81 41.15 -44.65
C GLY A 363 -0.58 40.48 -44.82
N THR A 364 -1.56 41.01 -44.08
CA THR A 364 -3.02 41.15 -44.37
C THR A 364 -3.94 39.95 -44.71
N ASP A 365 -5.25 40.28 -44.67
CA ASP A 365 -6.46 39.57 -45.15
C ASP A 365 -7.17 38.68 -44.10
N GLY A 366 -8.47 38.87 -43.77
CA GLY A 366 -9.45 39.87 -44.25
C GLY A 366 -10.65 40.05 -43.29
N GLU A 367 -11.64 40.87 -43.69
CA GLU A 367 -12.79 41.32 -42.87
C GLU A 367 -14.11 40.54 -43.13
N ASP A 368 -15.15 40.87 -42.34
CA ASP A 368 -16.57 40.41 -42.31
C ASP A 368 -16.90 38.97 -41.86
#